data_AF-A0A8S3AK03-F1
#
_entry.id   AF-A0A8S3AK03-F1
#
_cell.length_a   1.000
_cell.length_b   1.000
_cell.length_c   1.000
_cell.angle_alpha   90.00
_cell.angle_beta   90.00
_cell.angle_gamma   90.00
#
_symmetry.space_group_name_H-M   'P 1'
#
loop_
_entity.id
_entity.type
_entity.pdbx_description
1 polymer ?
#
loop_
_entity_poly.entity_id
_entity_poly.type
_entity_poly.pdbx_seq_one_letter_code
_entity_poly.pdbx_strand_id
1 'polypeptide(L)'
;VIHLTWNIARNIRVNDRKLFDLIKFILYQSLKYIQSLLSYLEETFDDNIPIRKQLRTTNEPVHYCITCECEVFNILFVTELDRKHVVRCLDCALLHNKQLENIVVLYQFILDDLKAIYEQFQLCFMPISNHRKQIEP
;
A
#
# COMPACT_ATOMS: atom_id res chain seq x y z
N VAL A 1 -6.05 2.39 6.30
CA VAL A 1 -6.32 0.94 6.24
C VAL A 1 -5.87 0.36 4.89
N ILE A 2 -4.59 0.54 4.53
CA ILE A 2 -4.06 0.20 3.19
C ILE A 2 -3.34 -1.14 3.26
N HIS A 3 -2.44 -1.33 4.23
CA HIS A 3 -1.68 -2.56 4.43
C HIS A 3 -2.61 -3.76 4.61
N LEU A 4 -3.60 -3.67 5.51
CA LEU A 4 -4.57 -4.74 5.70
C LEU A 4 -5.31 -5.07 4.39
N THR A 5 -5.68 -4.05 3.61
CA THR A 5 -6.36 -4.25 2.31
C THR A 5 -5.49 -5.03 1.34
N TRP A 6 -4.20 -4.71 1.25
CA TRP A 6 -3.23 -5.48 0.45
C TRP A 6 -3.04 -6.91 0.96
N ASN A 7 -3.02 -7.11 2.27
CA ASN A 7 -2.96 -8.46 2.87
C ASN A 7 -4.22 -9.28 2.57
N ILE A 8 -5.41 -8.68 2.61
CA ILE A 8 -6.66 -9.33 2.23
C ILE A 8 -6.60 -9.74 0.76
N ALA A 9 -6.22 -8.81 -0.12
CA ALA A 9 -6.13 -9.06 -1.56
C ALA A 9 -5.18 -10.23 -1.91
N ARG A 10 -4.08 -10.36 -1.16
CA ARG A 10 -3.09 -11.43 -1.36
C ARG A 10 -3.58 -12.79 -0.85
N ASN A 11 -4.31 -12.84 0.26
CA ASN A 11 -4.49 -14.09 1.03
C ASN A 11 -5.94 -14.57 1.13
N ILE A 12 -6.92 -13.71 0.80
CA ILE A 12 -8.34 -14.01 1.05
C ILE A 12 -9.12 -13.97 -0.27
N ARG A 13 -9.88 -15.05 -0.51
CA ARG A 13 -10.87 -15.09 -1.59
C ARG A 13 -12.14 -14.35 -1.14
N VAL A 14 -12.55 -13.35 -1.90
CA VAL A 14 -13.75 -12.55 -1.60
C VAL A 14 -14.86 -12.94 -2.57
N ASN A 15 -16.04 -13.28 -2.05
CA ASN A 15 -17.23 -13.62 -2.84
C ASN A 15 -18.35 -12.55 -2.72
N ASP A 16 -18.27 -11.65 -1.75
CA ASP A 16 -19.17 -10.51 -1.65
C ASP A 16 -18.76 -9.43 -2.66
N ARG A 17 -19.69 -9.06 -3.54
CA ARG A 17 -19.43 -8.12 -4.64
C ARG A 17 -19.07 -6.72 -4.13
N LYS A 18 -19.76 -6.22 -3.10
CA LYS A 18 -19.56 -4.85 -2.60
C LYS A 18 -18.19 -4.72 -1.93
N LEU A 19 -17.81 -5.71 -1.12
CA LEU A 19 -16.51 -5.78 -0.49
C LEU A 19 -15.39 -5.91 -1.52
N PHE A 20 -15.58 -6.76 -2.54
CA PHE A 20 -14.64 -6.89 -3.64
C PHE A 20 -14.42 -5.55 -4.35
N ASP A 21 -15.50 -4.86 -4.75
CA ASP A 21 -15.41 -3.58 -5.45
C ASP A 21 -14.71 -2.51 -4.58
N LEU A 22 -15.00 -2.47 -3.26
CA LEU A 22 -14.34 -1.56 -2.33
C LEU A 22 -12.84 -1.85 -2.18
N ILE A 23 -12.46 -3.11 -1.99
CA ILE A 23 -11.05 -3.51 -1.89
C ILE A 23 -10.34 -3.16 -3.20
N LYS A 24 -10.91 -3.56 -4.35
CA LYS A 24 -10.34 -3.29 -5.67
C LYS A 24 -10.12 -1.79 -5.90
N PHE A 25 -11.09 -0.96 -5.50
CA PHE A 25 -10.96 0.49 -5.55
C PHE A 25 -9.80 1.01 -4.69
N ILE A 26 -9.69 0.58 -3.42
CA ILE A 26 -8.61 1.01 -2.53
C ILE A 26 -7.24 0.58 -3.06
N LEU A 27 -7.11 -0.65 -3.56
CA LEU A 27 -5.88 -1.15 -4.18
C LEU A 27 -5.48 -0.25 -5.37
N TYR A 28 -6.41 0.02 -6.28
CA TYR A 28 -6.17 0.89 -7.44
C TYR A 28 -5.74 2.30 -7.04
N GLN A 29 -6.45 2.93 -6.10
CA GLN A 29 -6.09 4.27 -5.62
C GLN A 29 -4.69 4.27 -4.97
N SER A 30 -4.36 3.23 -4.20
CA SER A 30 -3.03 3.14 -3.60
C SER A 30 -1.91 2.95 -4.64
N LEU A 31 -2.13 2.15 -5.68
CA LEU A 31 -1.18 2.00 -6.81
C LEU A 31 -0.95 3.34 -7.51
N LYS A 32 -2.04 4.04 -7.84
CA LYS A 32 -1.97 5.36 -8.49
C LYS A 32 -1.21 6.35 -7.61
N TYR A 33 -1.52 6.39 -6.32
CA TYR A 33 -0.83 7.27 -5.36
C TYR A 33 0.67 6.98 -5.31
N ILE A 34 1.07 5.71 -5.19
CA ILE A 34 2.49 5.30 -5.15
C ILE A 34 3.21 5.75 -6.42
N GLN A 35 2.62 5.48 -7.59
CA GLN A 35 3.22 5.86 -8.87
C GLN A 35 3.37 7.39 -8.99
N SER A 36 2.31 8.14 -8.72
CA SER A 36 2.33 9.60 -8.77
C SER A 36 3.31 10.20 -7.77
N LEU A 37 3.44 9.61 -6.57
CA LEU A 37 4.37 10.09 -5.56
C LEU A 37 5.82 9.87 -5.97
N LEU A 38 6.16 8.71 -6.54
CA LEU A 38 7.51 8.46 -7.04
C LEU A 38 7.88 9.45 -8.15
N SER A 39 7.00 9.67 -9.13
CA SER A 39 7.21 10.66 -10.19
C SER A 39 7.34 12.08 -9.63
N TYR A 40 6.49 12.46 -8.69
CA TYR A 40 6.58 13.77 -8.04
C TYR A 40 7.92 13.98 -7.34
N LEU A 41 8.44 12.97 -6.64
CA LEU A 41 9.72 13.07 -5.95
C LEU A 41 10.89 13.21 -6.93
N GLU A 42 10.87 12.43 -8.02
CA GLU A 42 11.86 12.50 -9.10
C GLU A 42 11.84 13.88 -9.78
N GLU A 43 10.67 14.36 -10.20
CA GLU A 43 10.50 15.63 -10.91
C GLU A 43 10.81 16.86 -10.04
N THR A 44 10.48 16.83 -8.75
CA THR A 44 10.58 18.00 -7.87
C THR A 44 11.95 18.13 -7.24
N PHE A 45 12.61 17.01 -6.93
CA PHE A 45 13.82 17.01 -6.13
C PHE A 45 15.07 16.53 -6.88
N ASP A 46 14.98 16.12 -8.15
CA ASP A 46 16.13 15.85 -9.04
C ASP A 46 17.25 15.01 -8.35
N ASP A 47 16.86 13.87 -7.78
CA ASP A 47 17.71 12.95 -7.01
C ASP A 47 18.35 13.49 -5.70
N ASN A 48 18.03 14.72 -5.28
CA ASN A 48 18.53 15.28 -4.01
C ASN A 48 17.96 14.56 -2.77
N ILE A 49 16.88 13.80 -2.93
CA ILE A 49 16.30 12.98 -1.86
C ILE A 49 16.66 11.51 -2.10
N PRO A 50 17.38 10.85 -1.17
CA PRO A 50 17.71 9.44 -1.32
C PRO A 50 16.47 8.56 -1.17
N ILE A 51 15.99 8.01 -2.29
CA ILE A 51 14.96 6.97 -2.31
C ILE A 51 15.63 5.60 -2.21
N ARG A 52 15.39 4.87 -1.12
CA ARG A 52 15.97 3.56 -0.86
C ARG A 52 14.92 2.47 -0.94
N LYS A 53 15.15 1.48 -1.82
CA LYS A 53 14.40 0.23 -1.81
C LYS A 53 14.76 -0.54 -0.55
N GLN A 54 13.83 -0.64 0.39
CA GLN A 54 14.00 -1.37 1.65
C GLN A 54 12.77 -2.23 1.87
N LEU A 55 12.86 -3.50 1.45
CA LEU A 55 11.78 -4.45 1.66
C LEU A 55 11.51 -4.64 3.15
N ARG A 56 10.25 -4.91 3.47
CA ARG A 56 9.83 -5.17 4.85
C ARG A 56 10.51 -6.40 5.42
N THR A 57 10.82 -6.32 6.71
CA THR A 57 11.26 -7.46 7.52
C THR A 57 10.07 -8.31 7.96
N THR A 58 10.35 -9.56 8.35
CA THR A 58 9.31 -10.44 8.91
C THR A 58 8.78 -9.84 10.22
N ASN A 59 7.46 -9.80 10.39
CA ASN A 59 6.78 -9.21 11.55
C ASN A 59 7.00 -7.71 11.75
N GLU A 60 7.46 -6.99 10.73
CA GLU A 60 7.52 -5.53 10.80
C GLU A 60 6.12 -4.92 11.04
N PRO A 61 5.96 -3.96 11.96
CA PRO A 61 4.66 -3.34 12.22
C PRO A 61 4.19 -2.45 11.06
N VAL A 62 2.91 -2.06 11.07
CA VAL A 62 2.39 -1.02 10.17
C VAL A 62 2.96 0.32 10.61
N HIS A 63 3.38 1.15 9.66
CA HIS A 63 3.93 2.47 9.94
C HIS A 63 2.83 3.52 9.95
N TYR A 64 2.96 4.46 10.89
CA TYR A 64 2.06 5.58 11.04
C TYR A 64 2.86 6.86 11.11
N CYS A 65 2.29 7.95 10.57
CA CYS A 65 2.88 9.27 10.65
C CYS A 65 2.95 9.71 12.11
N ILE A 66 4.13 10.10 12.59
CA ILE A 66 4.32 10.56 13.98
C ILE A 66 3.53 11.83 14.34
N THR A 67 3.01 12.56 13.35
CA THR A 67 2.30 13.83 13.57
C THR A 67 0.79 13.73 13.43
N CYS A 68 0.28 13.07 12.39
CA CYS A 68 -1.16 12.98 12.15
C CYS A 68 -1.72 11.57 12.34
N GLU A 69 -0.88 10.60 12.72
CA GLU A 69 -1.24 9.21 13.00
C GLU A 69 -1.89 8.47 11.82
N CYS A 70 -1.87 9.06 10.61
CA CYS A 70 -2.33 8.36 9.42
C CYS A 70 -1.38 7.21 9.08
N GLU A 71 -1.95 6.14 8.53
CA GLU A 71 -1.15 5.01 8.04
C GLU A 71 -0.28 5.46 6.86
N VAL A 72 1.02 5.15 6.92
CA VAL A 72 1.99 5.43 5.86
C VAL A 72 2.35 4.12 5.17
N PHE A 73 1.82 3.92 3.97
CA PHE A 73 1.99 2.69 3.20
C PHE A 73 2.99 2.87 2.07
N ASN A 74 3.93 1.92 1.97
CA ASN A 74 4.93 1.75 0.91
C ASN A 74 6.02 2.82 0.81
N ILE A 75 5.67 4.12 0.79
CA ILE A 75 6.62 5.23 0.67
C ILE A 75 6.67 5.97 2.02
N LEU A 76 7.80 5.84 2.72
CA LEU A 76 7.97 6.34 4.09
C LEU A 76 8.99 7.48 4.09
N PHE A 77 8.64 8.62 4.65
CA PHE A 77 9.56 9.72 4.86
C PHE A 77 10.18 9.58 6.25
N VAL A 78 11.44 9.20 6.30
CA VAL A 78 12.15 8.89 7.55
C VAL A 78 13.09 10.02 7.91
N THR A 79 12.94 10.51 9.15
CA THR A 79 13.78 11.54 9.77
C THR A 79 14.31 11.05 11.10
N GLU A 80 15.44 11.59 11.55
CA GLU A 80 15.89 11.41 12.94
C GLU A 80 15.23 12.44 13.86
N LEU A 81 14.64 11.96 14.96
CA LEU A 81 14.09 12.77 16.04
C LEU A 81 14.53 12.16 17.37
N ASP A 82 15.23 12.93 18.19
CA ASP A 82 15.76 12.48 19.50
C ASP A 82 16.53 11.15 19.44
N ARG A 83 17.42 11.02 18.44
CA ARG A 83 18.23 9.81 18.17
C ARG A 83 17.42 8.57 17.78
N LYS A 84 16.17 8.75 17.34
CA LYS A 84 15.29 7.70 16.83
C LYS A 84 14.84 8.02 15.42
N HIS A 85 14.75 7.00 14.57
CA HIS A 85 14.13 7.13 13.26
C HIS A 85 12.62 7.15 13.41
N VAL A 86 11.97 8.17 12.88
CA VAL A 86 10.51 8.33 12.89
C VAL A 86 9.97 8.45 11.47
N VAL A 87 8.74 7.99 11.26
CA VAL A 87 8.07 8.02 9.96
C VAL A 87 7.10 9.19 9.89
N ARG A 88 7.07 9.89 8.76
CA ARG A 88 6.06 10.90 8.39
C ARG A 88 5.37 10.52 7.08
N CYS A 89 4.13 10.96 6.91
CA CYS A 89 3.51 11.03 5.59
C CYS A 89 4.12 12.20 4.80
N LEU A 90 3.87 12.24 3.48
CA LEU A 90 4.34 13.33 2.61
C LEU A 90 3.92 14.71 3.14
N ASP A 91 2.64 14.89 3.45
CA ASP A 91 2.10 16.19 3.86
C ASP A 91 2.79 16.72 5.13
N CYS A 92 2.94 15.87 6.15
CA CYS A 92 3.63 16.24 7.38
C CYS A 92 5.15 16.40 7.19
N ALA A 93 5.76 15.70 6.23
CA ALA A 93 7.17 15.89 5.90
C ALA A 93 7.38 17.27 5.24
N LEU A 94 6.57 17.61 4.24
CA LEU A 94 6.61 18.91 3.55
C LEU A 94 6.23 20.09 4.46
N LEU A 95 5.27 19.91 5.36
CA LEU A 95 4.91 20.91 6.37
C LEU A 95 6.07 21.20 7.32
N HIS A 96 6.86 20.18 7.66
CA HIS A 96 8.01 20.32 8.55
C HIS A 96 9.21 20.95 7.82
N ASN A 97 9.54 20.46 6.63
CA ASN A 97 10.56 21.03 5.76
C ASN A 97 10.17 20.84 4.29
N LYS A 98 9.92 21.96 3.60
CA LYS A 98 9.50 21.95 2.18
C LYS A 98 10.55 21.38 1.23
N GLN A 99 11.83 21.44 1.59
CA GLN A 99 12.93 20.90 0.78
C GLN A 99 13.23 19.43 1.11
N LEU A 100 12.57 18.87 2.14
CA LEU A 100 12.79 17.49 2.61
C LEU A 100 14.28 17.18 2.90
N GLU A 101 15.05 18.18 3.35
CA GLU A 101 16.46 18.01 3.72
C GLU A 101 16.61 17.04 4.90
N ASN A 102 17.69 16.26 4.90
CA ASN A 102 17.98 15.24 5.92
C ASN A 102 16.87 14.17 6.06
N ILE A 103 16.09 13.95 5.00
CA ILE A 103 15.09 12.88 4.91
C ILE A 103 15.64 11.74 4.07
N VAL A 104 15.36 10.50 4.50
CA VAL A 104 15.49 9.32 3.65
C VAL A 104 14.10 8.81 3.31
N VAL A 105 13.84 8.56 2.03
CA VAL A 105 12.58 7.97 1.60
C VAL A 105 12.77 6.46 1.46
N LEU A 106 12.02 5.68 2.22
CA LEU A 106 12.03 4.21 2.07
C LEU A 106 10.87 3.77 1.19
N TYR A 107 11.16 2.86 0.25
CA TYR A 107 10.20 2.27 -0.68
C TYR A 107 10.15 0.75 -0.44
N GLN A 108 9.02 0.27 0.11
CA GLN A 108 8.95 -1.04 0.77
C GLN A 108 8.39 -2.19 -0.07
N PHE A 109 7.60 -1.88 -1.08
CA PHE A 109 6.93 -2.84 -1.97
C PHE A 109 7.12 -2.38 -3.40
N ILE A 110 7.68 -3.25 -4.23
CA ILE A 110 7.90 -2.97 -5.64
C ILE A 110 6.53 -2.84 -6.33
N LEU A 111 6.36 -1.77 -7.09
CA LEU A 111 5.10 -1.41 -7.74
C LEU A 111 4.58 -2.52 -8.65
N ASP A 112 5.47 -3.22 -9.36
CA ASP A 112 5.06 -4.30 -10.25
C ASP A 112 4.54 -5.54 -9.49
N ASP A 113 5.08 -5.83 -8.31
CA ASP A 113 4.53 -6.88 -7.43
C ASP A 113 3.13 -6.51 -6.93
N LEU A 114 2.93 -5.23 -6.59
CA LEU A 114 1.62 -4.72 -6.19
C LEU A 114 0.62 -4.77 -7.36
N LYS A 115 1.05 -4.41 -8.58
CA LYS A 115 0.22 -4.57 -9.78
C LYS A 115 -0.17 -6.03 -10.01
N ALA A 116 0.77 -6.97 -9.86
CA ALA A 116 0.49 -8.39 -10.01
C ALA A 116 -0.57 -8.88 -9.01
N ILE A 117 -0.46 -8.49 -7.73
CA ILE A 117 -1.48 -8.79 -6.71
C ILE A 117 -2.83 -8.17 -7.08
N TYR A 118 -2.83 -6.91 -7.52
CA TYR A 118 -4.05 -6.24 -7.96
C TYR A 118 -4.72 -7.00 -9.10
N GLU A 119 -3.99 -7.37 -10.16
CA GLU A 119 -4.57 -8.09 -11.31
C GLU A 119 -5.11 -9.48 -10.92
N GLN A 120 -4.42 -10.18 -10.03
CA GLN A 120 -4.83 -11.51 -9.54
C GLN A 120 -6.03 -11.46 -8.58
N PHE A 121 -6.29 -10.32 -7.93
CA PHE A 121 -7.42 -10.18 -7.03
C PHE A 121 -8.74 -10.12 -7.81
N GLN A 122 -9.48 -11.24 -7.79
CA GLN A 122 -10.71 -11.46 -8.55
C GLN A 122 -11.86 -11.91 -7.63
N LEU A 123 -13.09 -11.58 -8.03
CA LEU A 123 -14.31 -12.00 -7.33
C LEU A 123 -14.45 -13.53 -7.43
N CYS A 124 -14.57 -14.20 -6.29
CA CYS A 124 -14.76 -15.63 -6.22
C CYS A 124 -16.24 -15.98 -6.35
N PHE A 125 -16.61 -16.71 -7.40
CA PHE A 125 -17.92 -17.31 -7.52
C PHE A 125 -17.88 -18.72 -6.93
N MET A 126 -18.73 -18.99 -5.93
CA MET A 126 -18.90 -20.35 -5.42
C MET A 126 -19.51 -21.20 -6.54
N PRO A 127 -18.94 -22.37 -6.88
CA PRO A 127 -19.59 -23.27 -7.83
C PRO A 127 -20.94 -23.70 -7.26
N ILE A 128 -22.00 -23.54 -8.05
CA ILE A 128 -23.34 -24.03 -7.70
C ILE A 128 -23.24 -25.56 -7.70
N SER A 129 -23.24 -26.18 -6.51
CA SER A 129 -23.37 -27.63 -6.38
C SER A 129 -24.77 -28.04 -6.86
N ASN A 130 -24.86 -28.51 -8.11
CA ASN A 130 -26.08 -29.08 -8.68
C ASN A 130 -26.41 -30.43 -8.01
N HIS A 131 -27.00 -30.40 -6.82
CA HIS A 131 -27.73 -31.55 -6.29
C HIS A 131 -29.17 -31.54 -6.80
N ARG A 132 -29.35 -31.76 -8.12
CA ARG A 132 -30.62 -32.32 -8.62
C ARG A 132 -30.45 -33.83 -8.67
N LYS A 133 -30.80 -34.51 -7.56
CA LYS A 133 -31.07 -35.95 -7.61
C LYS A 133 -32.22 -36.16 -8.59
N GLN A 134 -31.97 -36.96 -9.60
CA GLN A 134 -32.95 -37.50 -10.53
C GLN A 134 -34.10 -38.11 -9.73
N ILE A 135 -35.31 -37.60 -9.94
CA ILE A 135 -36.54 -38.34 -9.69
C ILE A 135 -36.90 -38.90 -11.06
N GLU A 136 -36.58 -40.16 -11.31
CA GLU A 136 -37.24 -40.94 -12.35
C GLU A 136 -38.16 -41.96 -11.67
N PRO A 137 -39.36 -42.20 -12.23
CA PRO A 137 -40.38 -43.08 -11.66
C PRO A 137 -40.04 -44.57 -11.77
#